data_AF-A0A6L8K1Y1-F1
#
_entry.id   AF-A0A6L8K1Y1-F1
#
_cell.length_a   1.000
_cell.length_b   1.000
_cell.length_c   1.000
_cell.angle_alpha   90.00
_cell.angle_beta   90.00
_cell.angle_gamma   90.00
#
_symmetry.space_group_name_H-M   'P 1'
#
loop_
_entity.id
_entity.type
_entity.pdbx_description
1 polymer ?
#
loop_
_entity_poly.entity_id
_entity_poly.type
_entity_poly.pdbx_seq_one_letter_code
_entity_poly.pdbx_strand_id
1 'polypeptide(L)'
;MNELDDSFAKLLGRQPTDAERQQIYQIRDALGLKNNDALWLVLMVLQYHQTMYARFPDLIKQAAINTLREFQKTADATLVSTKESAKLELARAVSATARDVARLTAAKHAAIWISACALSCCITFGAFGWYIHENAYAAGFAKGYGNAYLTVKDEKAAAAWANTPQGKAAYRLAQAGSIDSLIKCDQPGWKVVQGACYVHNLSDGTTYGWRIR
;
A
#
# COMPACT_ATOMS: atom_id res chain seq x y z
N MET A 1 97.66 -19.65 -29.99
CA MET A 1 96.69 -19.30 -28.94
C MET A 1 97.46 -18.69 -27.79
N ASN A 2 96.95 -17.61 -27.19
CA ASN A 2 97.67 -16.81 -26.20
C ASN A 2 97.43 -17.41 -24.79
N GLU A 3 98.44 -17.52 -23.93
CA GLU A 3 98.33 -18.15 -22.59
C GLU A 3 97.21 -17.55 -21.72
N LEU A 4 96.90 -16.27 -21.94
CA LEU A 4 95.80 -15.54 -21.29
C LEU A 4 94.42 -16.05 -21.70
N ASP A 5 94.21 -16.33 -22.98
CA ASP A 5 92.94 -16.87 -23.49
C ASP A 5 92.71 -18.29 -22.95
N ASP A 6 93.77 -19.10 -22.83
CA ASP A 6 93.71 -20.46 -22.27
C ASP A 6 93.40 -20.45 -20.77
N SER A 7 93.95 -19.47 -20.04
CA SER A 7 93.65 -19.28 -18.61
C SER A 7 92.20 -18.85 -18.39
N PHE A 8 91.70 -17.95 -19.26
CA PHE A 8 90.30 -17.54 -19.27
C PHE A 8 89.37 -18.73 -19.55
N ALA A 9 89.69 -19.55 -20.55
CA ALA A 9 88.93 -20.74 -20.90
C ALA A 9 88.92 -21.80 -19.78
N LYS A 10 90.05 -22.01 -19.11
CA LYS A 10 90.14 -22.93 -17.95
C LYS A 10 89.33 -22.44 -16.76
N LEU A 11 89.32 -21.14 -16.50
CA LEU A 11 88.69 -20.57 -15.31
C LEU A 11 87.19 -20.34 -15.48
N LEU A 12 86.75 -19.90 -16.66
CA LEU A 12 85.34 -19.55 -16.93
C LEU A 12 84.62 -20.56 -17.83
N GLY A 13 85.30 -21.61 -18.30
CA GLY A 13 84.70 -22.68 -19.11
C GLY A 13 84.26 -22.23 -20.52
N ARG A 14 84.66 -21.04 -20.96
CA ARG A 14 84.33 -20.46 -22.27
C ARG A 14 85.47 -19.58 -22.79
N GLN A 15 85.52 -19.34 -24.09
CA GLN A 15 86.46 -18.37 -24.67
C GLN A 15 86.04 -16.92 -24.32
N PRO A 16 87.01 -15.98 -24.21
CA PRO A 16 86.71 -14.57 -24.03
C PRO A 16 86.06 -14.02 -25.30
N THR A 17 85.10 -13.12 -25.12
CA THR A 17 84.56 -12.30 -26.21
C THR A 17 85.59 -11.28 -26.67
N ASP A 18 85.43 -10.71 -27.87
CA ASP A 18 86.40 -9.74 -28.41
C ASP A 18 86.55 -8.49 -27.52
N ALA A 19 85.45 -8.04 -26.90
CA ALA A 19 85.46 -6.93 -25.95
C ALA A 19 86.21 -7.27 -24.65
N GLU A 20 86.00 -8.48 -24.11
CA GLU A 20 86.71 -8.96 -22.92
C GLU A 20 88.21 -9.12 -23.21
N ARG A 21 88.55 -9.68 -24.37
CA ARG A 21 89.93 -9.82 -24.82
C ARG A 21 90.64 -8.47 -24.93
N GLN A 22 89.98 -7.47 -25.52
CA GLN A 22 90.54 -6.13 -25.64
C GLN A 22 90.72 -5.45 -24.27
N GLN A 23 89.76 -5.61 -23.35
CA GLN A 23 89.88 -5.10 -21.97
C GLN A 23 91.00 -5.79 -21.20
N ILE A 24 91.13 -7.12 -21.32
CA ILE A 24 92.21 -7.90 -20.68
C ILE A 24 93.57 -7.40 -21.16
N TYR A 25 93.76 -7.17 -22.46
CA TYR A 25 95.02 -6.62 -22.96
C TYR A 25 95.28 -5.18 -22.51
N GLN A 26 94.27 -4.32 -22.45
CA GLN A 26 94.41 -2.96 -21.90
C GLN A 26 94.82 -2.97 -20.42
N ILE A 27 94.20 -3.83 -19.61
CA ILE A 27 94.53 -3.97 -18.18
C ILE A 27 95.94 -4.53 -18.00
N ARG A 28 96.36 -5.47 -18.86
CA ARG A 28 97.73 -6.02 -18.85
C ARG A 28 98.76 -4.94 -19.04
N ASP A 29 98.57 -4.14 -20.09
CA ASP A 29 99.54 -3.15 -20.51
C ASP A 29 99.59 -1.98 -19.50
N ALA A 30 98.45 -1.62 -18.90
CA ALA A 30 98.36 -0.59 -17.87
C ALA A 30 99.02 -1.00 -16.53
N LEU A 31 99.00 -2.29 -16.18
CA LEU A 31 99.54 -2.82 -14.92
C LEU A 31 100.93 -3.45 -15.07
N GLY A 32 101.47 -3.55 -16.29
CA GLY A 32 102.78 -4.15 -16.56
C GLY A 32 102.86 -5.64 -16.24
N LEU A 33 101.75 -6.37 -16.34
CA LEU A 33 101.66 -7.76 -15.91
C LEU A 33 102.25 -8.73 -16.94
N LYS A 34 102.96 -9.75 -16.45
CA LYS A 34 103.37 -10.90 -17.28
C LYS A 34 102.17 -11.80 -17.57
N ASN A 35 102.24 -12.55 -18.68
CA ASN A 35 101.14 -13.44 -19.10
C ASN A 35 100.85 -14.58 -18.09
N ASN A 36 101.85 -14.98 -17.30
CA ASN A 36 101.77 -16.08 -16.33
C ASN A 36 101.55 -15.62 -14.87
N ASP A 37 101.19 -14.36 -14.66
CA ASP A 37 100.98 -13.81 -13.32
C ASP A 37 99.69 -14.34 -12.68
N ALA A 38 99.75 -14.75 -11.41
CA ALA A 38 98.60 -15.24 -10.66
C ALA A 38 97.50 -14.17 -10.47
N LEU A 39 97.86 -12.88 -10.52
CA LEU A 39 96.91 -11.77 -10.42
C LEU A 39 95.87 -11.80 -11.54
N TRP A 40 96.18 -12.39 -12.70
CA TRP A 40 95.25 -12.52 -13.82
C TRP A 40 93.98 -13.29 -13.49
N LEU A 41 94.12 -14.39 -12.74
CA LEU A 41 92.97 -15.22 -12.39
C LEU A 41 91.99 -14.44 -11.50
N VAL A 42 92.51 -13.61 -10.58
CA VAL A 42 91.68 -12.74 -9.73
C VAL A 42 91.00 -11.65 -10.56
N LEU A 43 91.73 -11.01 -11.48
CA LEU A 43 91.15 -9.98 -12.36
C LEU A 43 90.07 -10.54 -13.28
N MET A 44 90.26 -11.75 -13.83
CA MET A 44 89.26 -12.44 -14.66
C MET A 44 88.00 -12.78 -13.87
N VAL A 45 88.14 -13.26 -12.62
CA VAL A 45 87.00 -13.52 -11.71
C VAL A 45 86.25 -12.22 -11.40
N LEU A 46 86.96 -11.13 -11.11
CA LEU A 46 86.35 -9.83 -10.81
C LEU A 46 85.61 -9.25 -12.01
N GLN A 47 86.20 -9.31 -13.21
CA GLN A 47 85.55 -8.86 -14.45
C GLN A 47 84.32 -9.72 -14.78
N TYR A 48 84.39 -11.04 -14.54
CA TYR A 48 83.25 -11.94 -14.68
C TYR A 48 82.11 -11.56 -13.72
N HIS A 49 82.41 -11.28 -12.44
CA HIS A 49 81.39 -10.83 -11.51
C HIS A 49 80.83 -9.46 -11.88
N GLN A 50 81.68 -8.50 -12.29
CA GLN A 50 81.23 -7.17 -12.69
C GLN A 50 80.26 -7.22 -13.88
N THR A 51 80.58 -8.00 -14.90
CA THR A 51 79.70 -8.18 -16.09
C THR A 51 78.40 -8.89 -15.73
N MET A 52 78.45 -9.88 -14.84
CA MET A 52 77.25 -10.54 -14.32
C MET A 52 76.36 -9.57 -13.54
N TYR A 53 76.93 -8.78 -12.62
CA TYR A 53 76.17 -7.85 -11.79
C TYR A 53 75.61 -6.66 -12.58
N ALA A 54 76.29 -6.22 -13.64
CA ALA A 54 75.82 -5.14 -14.51
C ALA A 54 74.50 -5.46 -15.22
N ARG A 55 74.14 -6.75 -15.37
CA ARG A 55 72.89 -7.17 -16.04
C ARG A 55 71.66 -7.14 -15.12
N PHE A 56 71.82 -7.22 -13.80
CA PHE A 56 70.67 -7.30 -12.88
C PHE A 56 69.75 -6.07 -12.92
N PRO A 57 70.23 -4.82 -12.99
CA PRO A 57 69.37 -3.65 -13.06
C PRO A 57 68.38 -3.69 -14.23
N ASP A 58 68.83 -4.11 -15.42
CA ASP A 58 67.96 -4.22 -16.59
C ASP A 58 66.96 -5.36 -16.46
N LEU A 59 67.37 -6.50 -15.89
CA LEU A 59 66.45 -7.62 -15.60
C LEU A 59 65.38 -7.23 -14.58
N ILE A 60 65.75 -6.51 -13.53
CA ILE A 60 64.81 -5.99 -12.52
C ILE A 60 63.85 -5.00 -13.17
N LYS A 61 64.35 -4.08 -14.01
CA LYS A 61 63.51 -3.13 -14.75
C LYS A 61 62.53 -3.85 -15.67
N GLN A 62 62.98 -4.86 -16.41
CA GLN A 62 62.11 -5.66 -17.27
C GLN A 62 61.05 -6.43 -16.48
N ALA A 63 61.44 -7.05 -15.37
CA ALA A 63 60.52 -7.74 -14.47
C ALA A 63 59.46 -6.76 -13.92
N ALA A 64 59.88 -5.59 -13.44
CA ALA A 64 58.98 -4.56 -12.93
C ALA A 64 57.99 -4.06 -14.00
N ILE A 65 58.47 -3.79 -15.23
CA ILE A 65 57.61 -3.39 -16.35
C ILE A 65 56.60 -4.49 -16.69
N ASN A 66 57.03 -5.75 -16.70
CA ASN A 66 56.15 -6.88 -17.00
C ASN A 66 55.09 -7.05 -15.91
N THR A 67 55.46 -7.00 -14.62
CA THR A 67 54.51 -7.07 -13.51
C THR A 67 53.52 -5.91 -13.54
N LEU A 68 53.96 -4.70 -13.87
CA LEU A 68 53.07 -3.54 -13.93
C LEU A 68 52.08 -3.66 -15.09
N ARG A 69 52.53 -4.18 -16.25
CA ARG A 69 51.67 -4.43 -17.40
C ARG A 69 50.61 -5.50 -17.11
N GLU A 70 51.00 -6.55 -16.38
CA GLU A 70 50.10 -7.65 -16.01
C GLU A 70 49.11 -7.22 -14.92
N PHE A 71 49.57 -6.42 -13.96
CA PHE A 71 48.72 -5.74 -12.99
C PHE A 71 47.71 -4.82 -13.67
N GLN A 72 48.14 -3.98 -14.62
CA GLN A 72 47.25 -3.09 -15.36
C GLN A 72 46.16 -3.87 -16.13
N LYS A 73 46.53 -4.95 -16.84
CA LYS A 73 45.56 -5.81 -17.52
C LYS A 73 44.54 -6.42 -16.54
N THR A 74 45.00 -6.88 -15.39
CA THR A 74 44.13 -7.48 -14.36
C THR A 74 43.23 -6.42 -13.73
N ALA A 75 43.76 -5.24 -13.46
CA ALA A 75 43.02 -4.10 -12.93
C ALA A 75 41.93 -3.66 -13.92
N ASP A 76 42.25 -3.50 -15.20
CA ASP A 76 41.28 -3.11 -16.24
C ASP A 76 40.17 -4.16 -16.39
N ALA A 77 40.52 -5.45 -16.42
CA ALA A 77 39.54 -6.54 -16.50
C ALA A 77 38.63 -6.56 -15.25
N THR A 78 39.18 -6.33 -14.07
CA THR A 78 38.44 -6.29 -12.80
C THR A 78 37.57 -5.03 -12.71
N LEU A 79 38.06 -3.88 -13.17
CA LEU A 79 37.29 -2.64 -13.20
C LEU A 79 36.09 -2.73 -14.14
N VAL A 80 36.26 -3.35 -15.31
CA VAL A 80 35.15 -3.55 -16.24
C VAL A 80 34.09 -4.48 -15.65
N SER A 81 34.49 -5.60 -15.04
CA SER A 81 33.54 -6.55 -14.45
C SER A 81 32.83 -6.00 -13.20
N THR A 82 33.56 -5.29 -12.34
CA THR A 82 32.99 -4.65 -11.14
C THR A 82 32.08 -3.48 -11.50
N LYS A 83 32.40 -2.71 -12.54
CA LYS A 83 31.54 -1.61 -13.01
C LYS A 83 30.19 -2.10 -13.50
N GLU A 84 30.15 -3.16 -14.30
CA GLU A 84 28.89 -3.69 -14.83
C GLU A 84 28.03 -4.33 -13.74
N SER A 85 28.64 -5.10 -12.83
CA SER A 85 27.92 -5.66 -11.67
C SER A 85 27.41 -4.56 -10.72
N ALA A 86 28.23 -3.56 -10.40
CA ALA A 86 27.82 -2.43 -9.56
C ALA A 86 26.69 -1.61 -10.20
N LYS A 87 26.71 -1.38 -11.52
CA LYS A 87 25.60 -0.73 -12.23
C LYS A 87 24.32 -1.55 -12.15
N LEU A 88 24.41 -2.87 -12.34
CA LEU A 88 23.25 -3.76 -12.27
C LEU A 88 22.65 -3.78 -10.86
N GLU A 89 23.51 -3.86 -9.83
CA GLU A 89 23.09 -3.84 -8.44
C GLU A 89 22.46 -2.50 -8.07
N LEU A 90 23.07 -1.39 -8.48
CA LEU A 90 22.50 -0.05 -8.32
C LEU A 90 21.14 0.07 -9.02
N ALA A 91 21.02 -0.38 -10.27
CA ALA A 91 19.76 -0.36 -11.00
C ALA A 91 18.68 -1.19 -10.32
N ARG A 92 19.03 -2.36 -9.77
CA ARG A 92 18.12 -3.20 -8.97
C ARG A 92 17.69 -2.49 -7.69
N ALA A 93 18.63 -1.94 -6.92
CA ALA A 93 18.35 -1.23 -5.68
C ALA A 93 17.47 0.01 -5.92
N VAL A 94 17.80 0.80 -6.94
CA VAL A 94 17.01 1.98 -7.35
C VAL A 94 15.61 1.56 -7.80
N SER A 95 15.48 0.52 -8.62
CA SER A 95 14.17 0.05 -9.09
C SER A 95 13.30 -0.53 -7.97
N ALA A 96 13.89 -1.25 -7.01
CA ALA A 96 13.19 -1.74 -5.82
C ALA A 96 12.68 -0.58 -4.97
N THR A 97 13.57 0.38 -4.66
CA THR A 97 13.21 1.59 -3.90
C THR A 97 12.14 2.41 -4.60
N ALA A 98 12.24 2.60 -5.93
CA ALA A 98 11.25 3.32 -6.72
C ALA A 98 9.87 2.61 -6.68
N ARG A 99 9.84 1.28 -6.73
CA ARG A 99 8.60 0.50 -6.59
C ARG A 99 7.98 0.65 -5.21
N ASP A 100 8.78 0.65 -4.15
CA ASP A 100 8.28 0.81 -2.79
C ASP A 100 7.73 2.22 -2.56
N VAL A 101 8.43 3.25 -3.03
CA VAL A 101 7.96 4.64 -3.00
C VAL A 101 6.68 4.80 -3.83
N ALA A 102 6.61 4.21 -5.03
CA ALA A 102 5.42 4.24 -5.87
C ALA A 102 4.22 3.55 -5.19
N ARG A 103 4.42 2.38 -4.57
CA ARG A 103 3.37 1.66 -3.82
C ARG A 103 2.87 2.48 -2.62
N LEU A 104 3.78 3.05 -1.83
CA LEU A 104 3.41 3.89 -0.69
C LEU A 104 2.65 5.14 -1.13
N THR A 105 3.08 5.76 -2.22
CA THR A 105 2.45 6.96 -2.78
C THR A 105 1.06 6.63 -3.34
N ALA A 106 0.93 5.55 -4.11
CA ALA A 106 -0.35 5.07 -4.63
C ALA A 106 -1.32 4.70 -3.50
N ALA A 107 -0.85 4.00 -2.47
CA ALA A 107 -1.66 3.65 -1.31
C ALA A 107 -2.15 4.89 -0.54
N LYS A 108 -1.29 5.90 -0.35
CA LYS A 108 -1.67 7.18 0.28
C LYS A 108 -2.73 7.91 -0.55
N HIS A 109 -2.52 8.07 -1.85
CA HIS A 109 -3.51 8.73 -2.70
C HIS A 109 -4.82 7.96 -2.75
N ALA A 110 -4.78 6.63 -2.86
CA ALA A 110 -5.98 5.80 -2.79
C ALA A 110 -6.72 5.98 -1.45
N ALA A 111 -6.02 5.96 -0.32
CA ALA A 111 -6.63 6.18 1.00
C ALA A 111 -7.27 7.57 1.11
N ILE A 112 -6.60 8.62 0.63
CA ILE A 112 -7.14 9.98 0.61
C ILE A 112 -8.44 10.02 -0.20
N TRP A 113 -8.45 9.50 -1.43
CA TRP A 113 -9.64 9.53 -2.28
C TRP A 113 -10.79 8.66 -1.74
N ILE A 114 -10.49 7.47 -1.20
CA ILE A 114 -11.50 6.62 -0.55
C ILE A 114 -12.14 7.35 0.63
N SER A 115 -11.33 7.97 1.48
CA SER A 115 -11.84 8.73 2.63
C SER A 115 -12.67 9.94 2.22
N ALA A 116 -12.26 10.66 1.17
CA ALA A 116 -12.98 11.80 0.62
C ALA A 116 -14.34 11.38 0.03
N CYS A 117 -14.38 10.28 -0.73
CA CYS A 117 -15.64 9.73 -1.26
C CYS A 117 -16.57 9.26 -0.15
N ALA A 118 -16.06 8.53 0.85
CA ALA A 118 -16.85 8.07 1.98
C ALA A 118 -17.47 9.25 2.76
N LEU A 119 -16.68 10.28 3.06
CA LEU A 119 -17.17 11.49 3.73
C LEU A 119 -18.25 12.20 2.90
N SER A 120 -18.03 12.32 1.58
CA SER A 120 -19.02 12.92 0.67
C SER A 120 -20.36 12.16 0.70
N CYS A 121 -20.32 10.83 0.65
CA CYS A 121 -21.53 10.00 0.76
C CYS A 121 -22.23 10.17 2.12
N CYS A 122 -21.48 10.18 3.24
CA CYS A 122 -22.08 10.39 4.55
C CYS A 122 -22.78 11.75 4.66
N ILE A 123 -22.20 12.80 4.11
CA ILE A 123 -22.80 14.14 4.10
C ILE A 123 -24.07 14.17 3.26
N THR A 124 -24.06 13.58 2.05
CA THR A 124 -25.24 13.59 1.18
C THR A 124 -26.39 12.77 1.74
N PHE A 125 -26.12 11.56 2.26
CA PHE A 125 -27.15 10.75 2.90
C PHE A 125 -27.66 11.36 4.20
N GLY A 126 -26.78 11.97 5.00
CA GLY A 126 -27.18 12.67 6.22
C GLY A 126 -28.07 13.87 5.95
N ALA A 127 -27.68 14.73 5.00
CA ALA A 127 -28.47 15.90 4.61
C ALA A 127 -29.81 15.50 3.99
N PHE A 128 -29.82 14.47 3.13
CA PHE A 128 -31.04 13.96 2.52
C PHE A 128 -31.98 13.33 3.56
N GLY A 129 -31.43 12.55 4.50
CA GLY A 129 -32.18 11.98 5.61
C GLY A 129 -32.79 13.05 6.51
N TRP A 130 -32.03 14.10 6.84
CA TRP A 130 -32.53 15.25 7.59
C TRP A 130 -33.68 15.95 6.86
N TYR A 131 -33.49 16.25 5.57
CA TYR A 131 -34.50 16.92 4.74
C TYR A 131 -35.80 16.10 4.65
N ILE A 132 -35.71 14.78 4.45
CA ILE A 132 -36.88 13.91 4.48
C ILE A 132 -37.53 13.91 5.85
N HIS A 133 -36.74 13.76 6.92
CA HIS A 133 -37.27 13.70 8.28
C HIS A 133 -38.02 14.97 8.65
N GLU A 134 -37.48 16.15 8.36
CA GLU A 134 -38.12 17.43 8.64
C GLU A 134 -39.46 17.58 7.90
N ASN A 135 -39.47 17.28 6.59
CA ASN A 135 -40.69 17.33 5.79
C ASN A 135 -41.74 16.30 6.23
N ALA A 136 -41.32 15.07 6.52
CA ALA A 136 -42.20 14.00 6.96
C ALA A 136 -42.75 14.27 8.37
N TYR A 137 -41.93 14.79 9.28
CA TYR A 137 -42.34 15.16 10.63
C TYR A 137 -43.34 16.32 10.59
N ALA A 138 -43.08 17.36 9.79
CA ALA A 138 -44.01 18.47 9.63
C ALA A 138 -45.35 18.03 9.02
N ALA A 139 -45.32 17.22 7.95
CA ALA A 139 -46.54 16.68 7.34
C ALA A 139 -47.30 15.75 8.29
N GLY A 140 -46.58 14.89 9.03
CA GLY A 140 -47.14 13.97 10.01
C GLY A 140 -47.78 14.72 11.18
N PHE A 141 -47.11 15.74 11.71
CA PHE A 141 -47.64 16.59 12.77
C PHE A 141 -48.91 17.33 12.32
N ALA A 142 -48.90 17.93 11.13
CA ALA A 142 -50.08 18.62 10.58
C ALA A 142 -51.27 17.67 10.40
N LYS A 143 -51.04 16.46 9.84
CA LYS A 143 -52.08 15.44 9.66
C LYS A 143 -52.61 14.93 11.00
N GLY A 144 -51.72 14.67 11.97
CA GLY A 144 -52.08 14.22 13.30
C GLY A 144 -52.91 15.25 14.06
N TYR A 145 -52.47 16.52 14.06
CA TYR A 145 -53.18 17.62 14.71
C TYR A 145 -54.56 17.85 14.09
N GLY A 146 -54.66 17.85 12.76
CA GLY A 146 -55.94 18.01 12.05
C GLY A 146 -56.95 16.91 12.40
N ASN A 147 -56.52 15.64 12.33
CA ASN A 147 -57.38 14.50 12.66
C ASN A 147 -57.84 14.55 14.13
N ALA A 148 -56.91 14.78 15.06
CA ALA A 148 -57.24 14.87 16.47
C ALA A 148 -58.21 16.02 16.77
N TYR A 149 -58.03 17.18 16.13
CA TYR A 149 -58.92 18.33 16.31
C TYR A 149 -60.34 18.08 15.81
N LEU A 150 -60.49 17.34 14.69
CA LEU A 150 -61.80 16.91 14.19
C LEU A 150 -62.46 15.91 15.14
N THR A 151 -61.74 14.85 15.56
CA THR A 151 -62.27 13.85 16.49
C THR A 151 -62.67 14.45 17.84
N VAL A 152 -61.84 15.31 18.44
CA VAL A 152 -62.15 15.96 19.72
C VAL A 152 -63.33 16.92 19.59
N LYS A 153 -63.49 17.61 18.45
CA LYS A 153 -64.68 18.43 18.20
C LYS A 153 -65.94 17.58 18.13
N ASP A 154 -65.89 16.46 17.43
CA ASP A 154 -67.02 15.53 17.32
C ASP A 154 -67.36 14.91 18.67
N GLU A 155 -66.38 14.47 19.45
CA GLU A 155 -66.58 13.95 20.81
C GLU A 155 -67.16 15.01 21.75
N LYS A 156 -66.66 16.25 21.71
CA LYS A 156 -67.22 17.36 22.49
C LYS A 156 -68.64 17.70 22.06
N ALA A 157 -68.93 17.69 20.77
CA ALA A 157 -70.27 17.93 20.25
C ALA A 157 -71.24 16.81 20.65
N ALA A 158 -70.80 15.55 20.56
CA ALA A 158 -71.56 14.38 21.00
C ALA A 158 -71.82 14.41 22.53
N ALA A 159 -70.81 14.73 23.34
CA ALA A 159 -70.95 14.88 24.78
C ALA A 159 -71.85 16.08 25.16
N ALA A 160 -71.75 17.20 24.44
CA ALA A 160 -72.63 18.35 24.64
C ALA A 160 -74.08 18.00 24.29
N TRP A 161 -74.32 17.32 23.17
CA TRP A 161 -75.64 16.83 22.79
C TRP A 161 -76.21 15.85 23.82
N ALA A 162 -75.41 14.89 24.30
CA ALA A 162 -75.84 13.92 25.32
C ALA A 162 -76.32 14.60 26.62
N ASN A 163 -75.80 15.79 26.93
CA ASN A 163 -76.19 16.59 28.10
C ASN A 163 -77.48 17.42 27.92
N THR A 164 -78.02 17.52 26.71
CA THR A 164 -79.31 18.17 26.45
C THR A 164 -80.49 17.39 27.07
N PRO A 165 -81.67 18.00 27.26
CA PRO A 165 -82.86 17.28 27.72
C PRO A 165 -83.20 16.06 26.85
N GLN A 166 -83.05 16.18 25.52
CA GLN A 166 -83.30 15.11 24.56
C GLN A 166 -82.26 13.99 24.68
N GLY A 167 -80.97 14.35 24.79
CA GLY A 167 -79.90 13.37 25.01
C GLY A 167 -80.07 12.58 26.31
N LYS A 168 -80.42 13.27 27.41
CA LYS A 168 -80.73 12.62 28.69
C LYS A 168 -81.95 11.70 28.60
N ALA A 169 -82.96 12.05 27.82
CA ALA A 169 -84.12 11.19 27.59
C ALA A 169 -83.73 9.93 26.79
N ALA A 170 -82.94 10.08 25.73
CA ALA A 170 -82.41 8.96 24.95
C ALA A 170 -81.55 8.02 25.81
N TYR A 171 -80.70 8.58 26.67
CA TYR A 171 -79.88 7.79 27.60
C TYR A 171 -80.72 6.97 28.60
N ARG A 172 -81.81 7.53 29.13
CA ARG A 172 -82.74 6.78 30.00
C ARG A 172 -83.45 5.64 29.26
N LEU A 173 -83.86 5.87 28.01
CA LEU A 173 -84.43 4.82 27.16
C LEU A 173 -83.42 3.69 26.89
N ALA A 174 -82.14 4.05 26.72
CA ALA A 174 -81.06 3.08 26.58
C ALA A 174 -80.86 2.25 27.86
N GLN A 175 -80.84 2.90 29.03
CA GLN A 175 -80.76 2.20 30.32
C GLN A 175 -81.94 1.25 30.58
N ALA A 176 -83.14 1.61 30.11
CA ALA A 176 -84.34 0.77 30.20
C ALA A 176 -84.37 -0.39 29.17
N GLY A 177 -83.30 -0.58 28.38
CA GLY A 177 -83.19 -1.60 27.32
C GLY A 177 -84.12 -1.38 26.13
N SER A 178 -84.75 -0.20 26.03
CA SER A 178 -85.81 0.07 25.07
C SER A 178 -85.32 0.72 23.78
N ILE A 179 -84.17 1.39 23.82
CA ILE A 179 -83.62 2.05 22.63
C ILE A 179 -83.23 1.03 21.55
N ASP A 180 -82.63 -0.09 21.93
CA ASP A 180 -82.19 -1.12 20.99
C ASP A 180 -83.37 -1.76 20.29
N SER A 181 -84.44 -2.05 21.03
CA SER A 181 -85.67 -2.58 20.47
C SER A 181 -86.41 -1.59 19.57
N LEU A 182 -86.44 -0.30 19.94
CA LEU A 182 -87.03 0.75 19.10
C LEU A 182 -86.28 0.91 17.77
N ILE A 183 -84.94 0.80 17.78
CA ILE A 183 -84.12 0.90 16.56
C ILE A 183 -84.27 -0.36 15.70
N LYS A 184 -84.21 -1.55 16.31
CA LYS A 184 -84.26 -2.83 15.60
C LYS A 184 -85.68 -3.27 15.21
N CYS A 185 -86.70 -2.67 15.82
CA CYS A 185 -88.10 -3.05 15.68
C CYS A 185 -88.34 -4.54 16.01
N ASP A 186 -87.73 -5.05 17.08
CA ASP A 186 -87.59 -6.49 17.32
C ASP A 186 -88.52 -7.08 18.40
N GLN A 187 -89.41 -6.28 18.97
CA GLN A 187 -90.36 -6.76 19.98
C GLN A 187 -91.53 -7.52 19.34
N PRO A 188 -92.16 -8.45 20.08
CA PRO A 188 -93.31 -9.20 19.59
C PRO A 188 -94.44 -8.28 19.10
N GLY A 189 -94.95 -8.53 17.89
CA GLY A 189 -96.00 -7.72 17.27
C GLY A 189 -95.50 -6.45 16.57
N TRP A 190 -94.22 -6.12 16.64
CA TRP A 190 -93.66 -4.98 15.94
C TRP A 190 -93.32 -5.36 14.50
N LYS A 191 -93.68 -4.51 13.53
CA LYS A 191 -93.44 -4.75 12.12
C LYS A 191 -92.96 -3.49 11.43
N VAL A 192 -91.93 -3.63 10.60
CA VAL A 192 -91.46 -2.53 9.75
C VAL A 192 -92.31 -2.48 8.49
N VAL A 193 -93.04 -1.38 8.30
CA VAL A 193 -93.83 -1.11 7.10
C VAL A 193 -93.35 0.20 6.51
N GLN A 194 -92.91 0.17 5.24
CA GLN A 194 -92.37 1.36 4.55
C GLN A 194 -91.27 2.10 5.33
N GLY A 195 -90.43 1.36 6.07
CA GLY A 195 -89.31 1.93 6.84
C GLY A 195 -89.69 2.51 8.22
N ALA A 196 -90.96 2.46 8.62
CA ALA A 196 -91.39 2.82 9.97
C ALA A 196 -91.76 1.57 10.78
N CYS A 197 -91.37 1.55 12.07
CA CYS A 197 -91.75 0.48 12.99
C CYS A 197 -93.16 0.74 13.54
N TYR A 198 -94.10 -0.14 13.22
CA TYR A 198 -95.47 -0.09 13.73
C TYR A 198 -95.70 -1.20 14.75
N VAL A 199 -96.43 -0.86 15.81
CA VAL A 199 -96.80 -1.78 16.87
C VAL A 199 -98.18 -2.36 16.56
N HIS A 200 -98.25 -3.69 16.38
CA HIS A 200 -99.51 -4.41 16.20
C HIS A 200 -99.84 -5.26 17.43
N ASN A 201 -101.13 -5.53 17.61
CA ASN A 201 -101.58 -6.46 18.64
C ASN A 201 -101.24 -7.90 18.25
N LEU A 202 -100.89 -8.71 19.24
CA LEU A 202 -100.72 -10.16 19.09
C LEU A 202 -102.09 -10.85 18.99
N SER A 203 -102.09 -12.13 18.62
CA SER A 203 -103.30 -12.94 18.46
C SER A 203 -104.13 -13.10 19.74
N ASP A 204 -103.56 -12.81 20.90
CA ASP A 204 -104.22 -12.78 22.22
C ASP A 204 -104.77 -11.39 22.60
N GLY A 205 -104.61 -10.39 21.74
CA GLY A 205 -105.04 -9.00 21.98
C GLY A 205 -104.04 -8.14 22.75
N THR A 206 -102.87 -8.66 23.14
CA THR A 206 -101.84 -7.90 23.87
C THR A 206 -100.96 -7.06 22.93
N THR A 207 -100.45 -5.93 23.44
CA THR A 207 -99.55 -5.03 22.71
C THR A 207 -98.25 -4.88 23.49
N TYR A 208 -97.11 -5.18 22.86
CA TYR A 208 -95.80 -4.95 23.48
C TYR A 208 -95.42 -3.47 23.34
N GLY A 209 -95.27 -2.78 24.46
CA GLY A 209 -94.76 -1.41 24.51
C GLY A 209 -93.25 -1.36 24.69
N TRP A 210 -92.70 -0.15 24.71
CA TRP A 210 -91.33 0.08 25.15
C TRP A 210 -91.31 0.60 26.60
N ARG A 211 -90.21 0.38 27.30
CA ARG A 211 -90.03 0.86 28.67
C ARG A 211 -89.51 2.29 28.65
N ILE A 212 -90.09 3.11 29.52
CA ILE A 212 -89.76 4.54 29.66
C ILE A 212 -89.00 4.84 30.97
N ARG A 213 -88.87 3.86 31.87
CA ARG A 213 -88.11 3.89 33.13
C ARG A 213 -87.67 2.49 33.52
#